data_AF-A0A9N9GC79-F1
#
_entry.id   AF-A0A9N9GC79-F1
#
_cell.length_a   1.000
_cell.length_b   1.000
_cell.length_c   1.000
_cell.angle_alpha   90.00
_cell.angle_beta   90.00
_cell.angle_gamma   90.00
#
_symmetry.space_group_name_H-M   'P 1'
#
loop_
_entity.id
_entity.type
_entity.pdbx_description
1 polymer ?
#
loop_
_entity_poly.entity_id
_entity_poly.type
_entity_poly.pdbx_seq_one_letter_code
_entity_poly.pdbx_strand_id
1 'polypeptide(L)'
;MLARTVFVGFRTANSFQWTKRLLNVTSQAFQSFSKDDAKGEKVHFPGATQSYFTDKMQFIQSIDPISTYRVMDKEGKILDPAQEPRVSEDFAIKIYKDMITLNIMDLILYEAQRQGRISFYMTNYGEEAYIGSAAALDNDDVIFGQYREAGVLLYRGFGLDEFMNQCYSNEQDNGKGRQMPVHYGSKELNFQTISSPLATQIPQAAGAAYALKMSGKKNCVMCYFGEGAASEGDFHAALNIAATMKCPVIFFCRNNGFAISTPALEQYKGDGIASRGIGYGVDTIRVDGNDVWAVFNATRTARQLATDENRPVLIEAMTYRIGHHSTSDDSSAYRSKTEVENWKRLDNPIIRLRKWLENKNWWNEEKENDFRSETRKEILKSFSRAEKLRKPSLTELFNDVYDQPTSNLIEQKKELKRLIEKYPENYKLIKFKNEGNDL
;
A
#
# COMPACT_ATOMS: atom_id res chain seq x y z
N MET A 1 15.49 -52.96 -44.23
CA MET A 1 15.77 -53.15 -42.78
C MET A 1 17.24 -52.84 -42.55
N LEU A 2 17.58 -52.15 -41.46
CA LEU A 2 18.95 -51.76 -41.03
C LEU A 2 19.70 -50.72 -41.90
N ALA A 3 20.60 -49.98 -41.25
CA ALA A 3 21.22 -48.72 -41.69
C ALA A 3 22.73 -48.67 -41.37
N ARG A 4 23.49 -47.75 -42.00
CA ARG A 4 24.77 -47.09 -41.57
C ARG A 4 25.34 -46.28 -42.78
N THR A 5 25.76 -45.00 -42.70
CA THR A 5 26.96 -44.36 -42.08
C THR A 5 28.20 -44.38 -43.02
N VAL A 6 28.89 -43.28 -43.41
CA VAL A 6 28.70 -41.80 -43.22
C VAL A 6 29.74 -40.96 -44.04
N PHE A 7 29.48 -39.65 -44.33
CA PHE A 7 30.45 -38.57 -44.75
C PHE A 7 31.18 -38.71 -46.13
N VAL A 8 31.84 -37.73 -46.81
CA VAL A 8 32.09 -36.25 -46.70
C VAL A 8 31.85 -35.62 -48.10
N GLY A 9 31.40 -34.35 -48.22
CA GLY A 9 31.31 -33.62 -49.50
C GLY A 9 31.91 -32.20 -49.50
N PHE A 10 32.97 -32.01 -50.29
CA PHE A 10 33.54 -30.80 -50.94
C PHE A 10 33.38 -29.33 -50.44
N ARG A 11 34.56 -28.68 -50.41
CA ARG A 11 34.94 -27.26 -50.67
C ARG A 11 33.88 -26.29 -51.25
N THR A 12 33.87 -25.04 -50.77
CA THR A 12 34.42 -23.85 -51.48
C THR A 12 34.44 -22.58 -50.58
N ALA A 13 35.01 -21.47 -51.09
CA ALA A 13 35.51 -20.32 -50.32
C ALA A 13 34.61 -19.06 -50.31
N ASN A 14 35.04 -18.06 -49.53
CA ASN A 14 34.69 -16.64 -49.53
C ASN A 14 33.35 -16.18 -48.91
N SER A 15 33.43 -15.49 -47.77
CA SER A 15 32.73 -14.19 -47.56
C SER A 15 33.31 -13.39 -46.39
N PHE A 16 33.91 -12.25 -46.74
CA PHE A 16 33.69 -10.90 -46.18
C PHE A 16 33.60 -10.66 -44.66
N GLN A 17 34.54 -9.82 -44.18
CA GLN A 17 34.37 -9.01 -42.97
C GLN A 17 33.19 -8.04 -43.12
N TRP A 18 32.35 -7.89 -42.09
CA TRP A 18 31.63 -6.63 -41.81
C TRP A 18 31.50 -6.38 -40.30
N THR A 19 31.38 -5.10 -39.97
CA THR A 19 31.71 -4.48 -38.67
C THR A 19 30.59 -4.45 -37.63
N LYS A 20 31.00 -4.28 -36.36
CA LYS A 20 30.20 -3.84 -35.20
C LYS A 20 29.12 -2.78 -35.54
N ARG A 21 27.85 -3.13 -35.29
CA ARG A 21 26.65 -2.30 -35.01
C ARG A 21 25.63 -3.28 -34.37
N LEU A 22 24.71 -2.95 -33.46
CA LEU A 22 24.29 -1.70 -32.81
C LEU A 22 23.56 -2.12 -31.52
N LEU A 23 23.95 -1.63 -30.33
CA LEU A 23 23.14 -1.73 -29.11
C LEU A 23 23.45 -0.55 -28.15
N ASN A 24 23.28 0.67 -28.65
CA ASN A 24 23.00 1.83 -27.80
C ASN A 24 21.51 2.13 -27.90
N VAL A 25 20.71 1.54 -27.00
CA VAL A 25 19.35 2.03 -26.76
C VAL A 25 19.46 3.15 -25.74
N THR A 26 19.66 4.37 -26.25
CA THR A 26 19.67 5.57 -25.44
C THR A 26 18.30 5.79 -24.82
N SER A 27 18.26 6.08 -23.51
CA SER A 27 17.09 6.55 -22.80
C SER A 27 16.56 7.86 -23.42
N GLN A 28 15.48 7.76 -24.20
CA GLN A 28 14.70 8.90 -24.69
C GLN A 28 13.22 8.70 -24.35
N ALA A 29 12.84 9.16 -23.14
CA ALA A 29 11.44 9.37 -22.74
C ALA A 29 11.36 10.34 -21.54
N PHE A 30 11.92 11.53 -21.68
CA PHE A 30 11.61 12.68 -20.82
C PHE A 30 11.55 13.96 -21.68
N GLN A 31 10.35 14.20 -22.19
CA GLN A 31 9.80 15.46 -22.70
C GLN A 31 8.37 15.50 -22.14
N SER A 32 7.92 16.53 -21.42
CA SER A 32 8.17 17.95 -21.65
C SER A 32 8.87 18.71 -20.51
N PHE A 33 10.00 19.31 -20.86
CA PHE A 33 10.19 20.75 -20.73
C PHE A 33 10.61 21.24 -22.12
N SER A 34 10.19 22.44 -22.54
CA SER A 34 10.54 22.99 -23.86
C SER A 34 12.05 23.11 -24.02
N LYS A 35 12.60 22.48 -25.07
CA LYS A 35 14.05 22.32 -25.25
C LYS A 35 14.75 23.52 -25.91
N ASP A 36 14.00 24.57 -26.26
CA ASP A 36 14.41 25.56 -27.26
C ASP A 36 14.79 26.96 -26.75
N ASP A 37 14.76 27.22 -25.43
CA ASP A 37 15.06 28.55 -24.87
C ASP A 37 16.13 28.63 -23.76
N ALA A 38 16.90 27.56 -23.52
CA ALA A 38 18.12 27.62 -22.71
C ALA A 38 19.30 28.27 -23.48
N LYS A 39 19.14 29.55 -23.88
CA LYS A 39 20.13 30.34 -24.64
C LYS A 39 21.08 31.17 -23.77
N GLY A 40 20.94 31.08 -22.45
CA GLY A 40 21.78 31.80 -21.49
C GLY A 40 23.13 31.13 -21.21
N GLU A 41 24.07 31.90 -20.67
CA GLU A 41 25.34 31.37 -20.14
C GLU A 41 25.08 30.37 -19.00
N LYS A 42 25.78 29.24 -19.04
CA LYS A 42 25.66 28.17 -18.04
C LYS A 42 26.57 28.45 -16.84
N VAL A 43 26.03 28.30 -15.63
CA VAL A 43 26.75 28.57 -14.38
C VAL A 43 26.68 27.38 -13.43
N HIS A 44 27.78 27.12 -12.74
CA HIS A 44 27.89 26.06 -11.75
C HIS A 44 27.92 26.63 -10.33
N PHE A 45 26.74 27.00 -9.81
CA PHE A 45 26.60 27.33 -8.39
C PHE A 45 26.63 26.04 -7.55
N PRO A 46 27.30 26.00 -6.39
CA PRO A 46 27.40 24.79 -5.55
C PRO A 46 26.05 24.18 -5.15
N GLY A 47 25.02 25.02 -4.94
CA GLY A 47 23.66 24.58 -4.62
C GLY A 47 22.73 24.33 -5.82
N ALA A 48 23.17 24.63 -7.05
CA ALA A 48 22.35 24.52 -8.26
C ALA A 48 23.25 24.23 -9.49
N THR A 49 23.60 22.96 -9.67
CA THR A 49 24.66 22.52 -10.59
C THR A 49 24.31 22.58 -12.09
N GLN A 50 23.04 22.80 -12.44
CA GLN A 50 22.53 22.94 -13.81
C GLN A 50 21.82 24.29 -14.02
N SER A 51 22.40 25.38 -13.50
CA SER A 51 21.85 26.73 -13.63
C SER A 51 22.26 27.41 -14.94
N TYR A 52 21.39 28.27 -15.47
CA TYR A 52 21.63 29.12 -16.63
C TYR A 52 21.16 30.54 -16.29
N PHE A 53 21.91 31.56 -16.71
CA PHE A 53 21.48 32.94 -16.53
C PHE A 53 20.29 33.30 -17.46
N THR A 54 19.44 34.21 -16.99
CA THR A 54 18.40 34.86 -17.77
C THR A 54 18.38 36.35 -17.41
N ASP A 55 18.22 37.21 -18.41
CA ASP A 55 17.99 38.65 -18.25
C ASP A 55 16.48 38.98 -18.07
N LYS A 56 15.61 38.00 -18.26
CA LYS A 56 14.16 38.11 -18.08
C LYS A 56 13.75 37.76 -16.66
N MET A 57 13.20 38.74 -15.94
CA MET A 57 12.54 38.50 -14.65
C MET A 57 11.23 37.73 -14.87
N GLN A 58 11.22 36.44 -14.55
CA GLN A 58 10.07 35.55 -14.70
C GLN A 58 9.92 34.64 -13.48
N PHE A 59 8.68 34.52 -12.97
CA PHE A 59 8.35 33.58 -11.90
C PHE A 59 7.81 32.28 -12.51
N ILE A 60 8.32 31.13 -12.06
CA ILE A 60 7.78 29.82 -12.43
C ILE A 60 6.59 29.53 -11.51
N GLN A 61 5.37 29.57 -12.04
CA GLN A 61 4.14 29.37 -11.26
C GLN A 61 3.59 27.94 -11.32
N SER A 62 3.84 27.22 -12.41
CA SER A 62 3.40 25.84 -12.59
C SER A 62 4.34 25.07 -13.50
N ILE A 63 4.37 23.75 -13.34
CA ILE A 63 4.95 22.79 -14.28
C ILE A 63 3.81 22.09 -15.04
N ASP A 64 4.12 21.40 -16.14
CA ASP A 64 3.13 20.56 -16.84
C ASP A 64 2.58 19.49 -15.87
N PRO A 65 1.24 19.28 -15.82
CA PRO A 65 0.66 18.26 -14.95
C PRO A 65 1.15 16.85 -15.26
N ILE A 66 1.43 16.06 -14.22
CA ILE A 66 1.91 14.70 -14.35
C ILE A 66 0.77 13.79 -14.84
N SER A 67 0.97 13.18 -16.00
CA SER A 67 0.06 12.22 -16.61
C SER A 67 -0.15 10.98 -15.74
N THR A 68 -1.40 10.52 -15.65
CA THR A 68 -1.79 9.30 -14.92
C THR A 68 -1.58 8.06 -15.79
N TYR A 69 -0.60 7.22 -15.44
CA TYR A 69 -0.33 5.95 -16.12
C TYR A 69 -1.46 4.93 -15.88
N ARG A 70 -1.87 4.24 -16.96
CA ARG A 70 -2.98 3.28 -16.98
C ARG A 70 -2.70 2.17 -17.98
N VAL A 71 -3.12 0.95 -17.67
CA VAL A 71 -2.89 -0.27 -18.48
C VAL A 71 -4.18 -0.74 -19.15
N MET A 72 -5.30 -0.70 -18.43
CA MET A 72 -6.62 -1.10 -18.93
C MET A 72 -7.68 0.00 -18.75
N ASP A 73 -8.65 0.04 -19.66
CA ASP A 73 -9.83 0.88 -19.55
C ASP A 73 -10.88 0.31 -18.56
N LYS A 74 -12.01 1.03 -18.43
CA LYS A 74 -13.15 0.69 -17.56
C LYS A 74 -13.84 -0.61 -18.00
N GLU A 75 -13.56 -1.08 -19.20
CA GLU A 75 -14.11 -2.28 -19.83
C GLU A 75 -13.17 -3.48 -19.64
N GLY A 76 -12.05 -3.30 -18.92
CA GLY A 76 -11.06 -4.35 -18.70
C GLY A 76 -10.30 -4.71 -19.98
N LYS A 77 -10.22 -3.79 -20.94
CA LYS A 77 -9.46 -3.96 -22.19
C LYS A 77 -8.13 -3.24 -22.08
N ILE A 78 -7.07 -3.91 -22.50
CA ILE A 78 -5.71 -3.37 -22.55
C ILE A 78 -5.61 -2.22 -23.57
N LEU A 79 -5.01 -1.11 -23.14
CA LEU A 79 -4.79 0.09 -23.96
C LEU A 79 -3.53 -0.02 -24.83
N ASP A 80 -2.44 -0.54 -24.25
CA ASP A 80 -1.18 -0.83 -24.94
C ASP A 80 -0.74 -2.28 -24.61
N PRO A 81 -0.72 -3.20 -25.61
CA PRO A 81 -0.27 -4.58 -25.41
C PRO A 81 1.15 -4.73 -24.85
N ALA A 82 2.03 -3.73 -25.02
CA ALA A 82 3.37 -3.74 -24.42
C ALA A 82 3.33 -3.54 -22.89
N GLN A 83 2.25 -2.98 -22.35
CA GLN A 83 2.04 -2.77 -20.91
C GLN A 83 1.27 -3.91 -20.23
N GLU A 84 0.70 -4.87 -20.98
CA GLU A 84 -0.02 -5.98 -20.36
C GLU A 84 0.93 -6.84 -19.50
N PRO A 85 0.66 -7.01 -18.19
CA PRO A 85 1.53 -7.79 -17.33
C PRO A 85 1.44 -9.27 -17.70
N ARG A 86 2.61 -9.88 -17.95
CA ARG A 86 2.76 -11.31 -18.23
C ARG A 86 2.64 -12.12 -16.93
N VAL A 87 1.41 -12.38 -16.51
CA VAL A 87 1.06 -13.13 -15.29
C VAL A 87 0.28 -14.41 -15.62
N SER A 88 0.27 -15.37 -14.70
CA SER A 88 -0.57 -16.57 -14.79
C SER A 88 -2.02 -16.29 -14.39
N GLU A 89 -2.93 -17.18 -14.83
CA GLU A 89 -4.34 -17.17 -14.42
C GLU A 89 -4.49 -17.20 -12.89
N ASP A 90 -3.83 -18.15 -12.22
CA ASP A 90 -3.88 -18.30 -10.75
C ASP A 90 -3.43 -17.03 -10.00
N PHE A 91 -2.39 -16.35 -10.51
CA PHE A 91 -1.87 -15.13 -9.89
C PHE A 91 -2.88 -13.98 -10.00
N ALA A 92 -3.47 -13.78 -11.18
CA ALA A 92 -4.48 -12.77 -11.40
C ALA A 92 -5.78 -13.06 -10.63
N ILE A 93 -6.20 -14.34 -10.60
CA ILE A 93 -7.35 -14.79 -9.81
C ILE A 93 -7.10 -14.61 -8.31
N LYS A 94 -5.88 -14.84 -7.80
CA LYS A 94 -5.56 -14.57 -6.39
C LYS A 94 -5.79 -13.10 -6.03
N ILE A 95 -5.22 -12.17 -6.80
CA ILE A 95 -5.39 -10.72 -6.58
C ILE A 95 -6.89 -10.37 -6.56
N TYR A 96 -7.65 -10.86 -7.53
CA TYR A 96 -9.09 -10.62 -7.62
C TYR A 96 -9.88 -11.19 -6.43
N LYS A 97 -9.57 -12.41 -6.00
CA LYS A 97 -10.16 -13.05 -4.82
C LYS A 97 -9.85 -12.29 -3.54
N ASP A 98 -8.64 -11.77 -3.38
CA ASP A 98 -8.25 -10.97 -2.22
C ASP A 98 -9.02 -9.63 -2.20
N MET A 99 -9.19 -8.97 -3.34
CA MET A 99 -10.02 -7.76 -3.46
C MET A 99 -11.50 -8.01 -3.09
N ILE A 100 -12.09 -9.13 -3.55
CA ILE A 100 -13.45 -9.53 -3.14
C ILE A 100 -13.51 -9.82 -1.64
N THR A 101 -12.53 -10.55 -1.11
CA THR A 101 -12.49 -10.97 0.30
C THR A 101 -12.41 -9.76 1.23
N LEU A 102 -11.55 -8.79 0.91
CA LEU A 102 -11.46 -7.51 1.61
C LEU A 102 -12.81 -6.77 1.60
N ASN A 103 -13.46 -6.66 0.44
CA ASN A 103 -14.72 -5.96 0.28
C ASN A 103 -15.89 -6.62 1.07
N ILE A 104 -15.95 -7.96 1.13
CA ILE A 104 -16.93 -8.69 1.94
C ILE A 104 -16.63 -8.58 3.44
N MET A 105 -15.35 -8.64 3.83
CA MET A 105 -14.92 -8.47 5.21
C MET A 105 -15.27 -7.08 5.75
N ASP A 106 -15.01 -6.05 4.95
CA ASP A 106 -15.36 -4.66 5.27
C ASP A 106 -16.87 -4.48 5.49
N LEU A 107 -17.71 -5.11 4.67
CA LEU A 107 -19.17 -5.05 4.84
C LEU A 107 -19.63 -5.67 6.17
N ILE A 108 -19.02 -6.79 6.57
CA ILE A 108 -19.38 -7.51 7.80
C ILE A 108 -18.88 -6.76 9.04
N LEU A 109 -17.62 -6.29 9.04
CA LEU A 109 -17.02 -5.61 10.18
C LEU A 109 -17.57 -4.18 10.37
N TYR A 110 -17.87 -3.46 9.29
CA TYR A 110 -18.56 -2.17 9.38
C TYR A 110 -19.93 -2.31 10.06
N GLU A 111 -20.73 -3.30 9.66
CA GLU A 111 -22.04 -3.57 10.28
C GLU A 111 -21.91 -4.06 11.73
N ALA A 112 -20.90 -4.89 12.03
CA ALA A 112 -20.62 -5.29 13.41
C ALA A 112 -20.29 -4.10 14.32
N GLN A 113 -19.60 -3.09 13.80
CA GLN A 113 -19.35 -1.83 14.51
C GLN A 113 -20.66 -1.04 14.71
N ARG A 114 -21.54 -0.96 13.70
CA ARG A 114 -22.87 -0.32 13.84
C ARG A 114 -23.74 -0.98 14.91
N GLN A 115 -23.56 -2.29 15.14
CA GLN A 115 -24.20 -3.04 16.22
C GLN A 115 -23.46 -2.94 17.58
N GLY A 116 -22.36 -2.20 17.67
CA GLY A 116 -21.55 -2.04 18.88
C GLY A 116 -20.76 -3.28 19.31
N ARG A 117 -20.58 -4.27 18.42
CA ARG A 117 -19.82 -5.50 18.71
C ARG A 117 -18.31 -5.25 18.73
N ILE A 118 -17.84 -4.35 17.88
CA ILE A 118 -16.49 -3.78 17.89
C ILE A 118 -16.57 -2.26 18.03
N SER A 119 -15.51 -1.62 18.54
CA SER A 119 -15.54 -0.18 18.88
C SER A 119 -15.40 0.75 17.67
N PHE A 120 -14.62 0.35 16.67
CA PHE A 120 -14.24 1.18 15.53
C PHE A 120 -14.03 0.33 14.27
N TYR A 121 -14.21 0.90 13.08
CA TYR A 121 -13.81 0.28 11.82
C TYR A 121 -13.57 1.31 10.69
N MET A 122 -12.76 0.92 9.70
CA MET A 122 -12.48 1.70 8.49
C MET A 122 -12.51 0.75 7.29
N THR A 123 -13.25 1.09 6.24
CA THR A 123 -13.33 0.27 5.02
C THR A 123 -12.32 0.73 3.96
N ASN A 124 -12.10 -0.12 2.97
CA ASN A 124 -11.12 0.03 1.89
C ASN A 124 -11.81 0.29 0.52
N TYR A 125 -13.13 0.56 0.53
CA TYR A 125 -13.96 0.65 -0.66
C TYR A 125 -13.48 1.71 -1.66
N GLY A 126 -13.24 1.28 -2.90
CA GLY A 126 -12.74 2.09 -4.01
C GLY A 126 -11.22 1.98 -4.17
N GLU A 127 -10.49 1.64 -3.12
CA GLU A 127 -9.03 1.62 -3.11
C GLU A 127 -8.46 0.20 -3.32
N GLU A 128 -9.29 -0.84 -3.45
CA GLU A 128 -8.87 -2.26 -3.37
C GLU A 128 -7.78 -2.68 -4.39
N ALA A 129 -7.65 -1.96 -5.51
CA ALA A 129 -6.60 -2.21 -6.50
C ALA A 129 -5.16 -1.91 -6.00
N TYR A 130 -4.97 -1.25 -4.84
CA TYR A 130 -3.64 -1.17 -4.23
C TYR A 130 -3.06 -2.56 -3.91
N ILE A 131 -3.87 -3.62 -3.83
CA ILE A 131 -3.39 -5.01 -3.67
C ILE A 131 -2.40 -5.40 -4.80
N GLY A 132 -2.52 -4.80 -5.99
CA GLY A 132 -1.53 -4.95 -7.07
C GLY A 132 -0.12 -4.51 -6.68
N SER A 133 0.02 -3.57 -5.72
CA SER A 133 1.33 -3.16 -5.21
C SER A 133 1.94 -4.22 -4.27
N ALA A 134 1.13 -4.84 -3.40
CA ALA A 134 1.56 -5.95 -2.56
C ALA A 134 2.01 -7.16 -3.40
N ALA A 135 1.29 -7.42 -4.50
CA ALA A 135 1.60 -8.48 -5.46
C ALA A 135 2.89 -8.24 -6.28
N ALA A 136 3.42 -7.03 -6.27
CA ALA A 136 4.65 -6.64 -6.97
C ALA A 136 5.91 -6.63 -6.07
N LEU A 137 5.77 -6.97 -4.79
CA LEU A 137 6.82 -7.02 -3.79
C LEU A 137 7.20 -8.47 -3.45
N ASP A 138 8.42 -8.69 -2.96
CA ASP A 138 8.78 -9.97 -2.34
C ASP A 138 8.25 -9.98 -0.88
N ASN A 139 8.01 -11.17 -0.32
CA ASN A 139 7.52 -11.32 1.06
C ASN A 139 8.48 -10.75 2.12
N ASP A 140 9.78 -10.68 1.81
CA ASP A 140 10.84 -10.12 2.66
C ASP A 140 10.96 -8.59 2.59
N ASP A 141 10.25 -7.91 1.67
CA ASP A 141 10.19 -6.45 1.66
C ASP A 141 9.33 -5.95 2.83
N VAL A 142 9.79 -4.89 3.50
CA VAL A 142 9.14 -4.39 4.72
C VAL A 142 8.03 -3.41 4.36
N ILE A 143 6.87 -3.54 5.01
CA ILE A 143 5.72 -2.66 4.81
C ILE A 143 5.53 -1.75 6.02
N PHE A 144 5.36 -0.45 5.76
CA PHE A 144 4.77 0.52 6.67
C PHE A 144 3.44 1.01 6.08
N GLY A 145 2.36 0.96 6.86
CA GLY A 145 1.03 1.40 6.45
C GLY A 145 0.50 2.59 7.26
N GLN A 146 -0.71 3.04 6.93
CA GLN A 146 -1.39 4.13 7.64
C GLN A 146 -2.63 3.64 8.40
N TYR A 147 -3.57 2.96 7.73
CA TYR A 147 -4.77 2.29 8.27
C TYR A 147 -5.73 1.73 7.19
N ARG A 148 -5.46 1.90 5.88
CA ARG A 148 -6.25 1.31 4.77
C ARG A 148 -5.44 0.30 3.97
N GLU A 149 -4.52 -0.41 4.61
CA GLU A 149 -3.58 -1.34 3.97
C GLU A 149 -3.93 -2.82 4.29
N ALA A 150 -5.15 -3.09 4.78
CA ALA A 150 -5.60 -4.44 5.13
C ALA A 150 -5.51 -5.43 3.95
N GLY A 151 -5.68 -4.97 2.71
CA GLY A 151 -5.47 -5.77 1.50
C GLY A 151 -4.02 -6.23 1.29
N VAL A 152 -3.02 -5.49 1.81
CA VAL A 152 -1.59 -5.89 1.74
C VAL A 152 -1.36 -7.08 2.67
N LEU A 153 -1.87 -7.00 3.89
CA LEU A 153 -1.84 -8.08 4.88
C LEU A 153 -2.57 -9.32 4.35
N LEU A 154 -3.79 -9.15 3.85
CA LEU A 154 -4.59 -10.23 3.27
C LEU A 154 -3.86 -10.91 2.10
N TYR A 155 -3.30 -10.13 1.18
CA TYR A 155 -2.54 -10.69 0.06
C TYR A 155 -1.31 -11.48 0.52
N ARG A 156 -0.60 -11.00 1.56
CA ARG A 156 0.54 -11.70 2.17
C ARG A 156 0.16 -12.91 3.03
N GLY A 157 -1.13 -13.15 3.27
CA GLY A 157 -1.63 -14.34 3.97
C GLY A 157 -2.09 -14.13 5.41
N PHE A 158 -2.28 -12.88 5.86
CA PHE A 158 -2.84 -12.59 7.19
C PHE A 158 -4.25 -13.18 7.30
N GLY A 159 -4.47 -14.01 8.33
CA GLY A 159 -5.66 -14.83 8.47
C GLY A 159 -6.92 -14.02 8.78
N LEU A 160 -8.08 -14.53 8.34
CA LEU A 160 -9.37 -13.95 8.72
C LEU A 160 -9.57 -13.94 10.24
N ASP A 161 -9.13 -14.97 10.95
CA ASP A 161 -9.15 -14.97 12.42
C ASP A 161 -8.25 -13.88 13.01
N GLU A 162 -7.08 -13.58 12.42
CA GLU A 162 -6.19 -12.52 12.93
C GLU A 162 -6.81 -11.12 12.79
N PHE A 163 -7.40 -10.81 11.63
CA PHE A 163 -8.17 -9.58 11.42
C PHE A 163 -9.30 -9.44 12.44
N MET A 164 -10.06 -10.52 12.67
CA MET A 164 -11.18 -10.54 13.60
C MET A 164 -10.71 -10.40 15.04
N ASN A 165 -9.65 -11.11 15.43
CA ASN A 165 -9.11 -11.11 16.80
C ASN A 165 -8.60 -9.72 17.20
N GLN A 166 -7.91 -9.02 16.29
CA GLN A 166 -7.48 -7.64 16.50
C GLN A 166 -8.68 -6.69 16.63
N CYS A 167 -9.67 -6.77 15.73
CA CYS A 167 -10.88 -5.92 15.79
C CYS A 167 -11.72 -6.17 17.05
N TYR A 168 -11.76 -7.42 17.54
CA TYR A 168 -12.43 -7.77 18.78
C TYR A 168 -11.56 -7.55 20.02
N SER A 169 -10.27 -7.21 19.89
CA SER A 169 -9.32 -7.08 20.99
C SER A 169 -9.41 -8.27 21.96
N ASN A 170 -9.39 -9.49 21.42
CA ASN A 170 -9.60 -10.73 22.19
C ASN A 170 -8.27 -11.40 22.55
N GLU A 171 -8.32 -12.50 23.30
CA GLU A 171 -7.14 -13.19 23.86
C GLU A 171 -6.22 -13.86 22.81
N GLN A 172 -6.61 -13.86 21.54
CA GLN A 172 -5.81 -14.31 20.39
C GLN A 172 -5.33 -13.14 19.52
N ASP A 173 -5.56 -11.89 19.94
CA ASP A 173 -4.93 -10.73 19.30
C ASP A 173 -3.43 -10.71 19.61
N ASN A 174 -2.60 -10.78 18.56
CA ASN A 174 -1.15 -10.61 18.66
C ASN A 174 -0.76 -9.21 19.20
N GLY A 175 -1.61 -8.20 19.01
CA GLY A 175 -1.52 -6.87 19.62
C GLY A 175 -2.00 -6.80 21.08
N LYS A 176 -2.38 -7.93 21.68
CA LYS A 176 -2.80 -8.08 23.08
C LYS A 176 -3.95 -7.16 23.49
N GLY A 177 -4.81 -6.79 22.56
CA GLY A 177 -5.99 -5.94 22.76
C GLY A 177 -5.68 -4.49 23.16
N ARG A 178 -4.43 -4.03 22.95
CA ARG A 178 -3.97 -2.70 23.41
C ARG A 178 -4.27 -1.56 22.44
N GLN A 179 -4.41 -1.88 21.15
CA GLN A 179 -4.61 -0.92 20.07
C GLN A 179 -6.08 -0.84 19.65
N MET A 180 -6.45 0.27 19.02
CA MET A 180 -7.75 0.44 18.37
C MET A 180 -7.94 -0.60 17.25
N PRO A 181 -9.18 -1.08 16.97
CA PRO A 181 -9.45 -1.89 15.79
C PRO A 181 -8.89 -1.27 14.49
N VAL A 182 -8.51 -2.12 13.54
CA VAL A 182 -7.84 -1.76 12.27
C VAL A 182 -6.35 -1.38 12.44
N HIS A 183 -5.82 -1.30 13.66
CA HIS A 183 -4.39 -1.16 13.90
C HIS A 183 -3.65 -2.52 13.81
N TYR A 184 -3.66 -3.12 12.62
CA TYR A 184 -3.04 -4.41 12.37
C TYR A 184 -1.50 -4.33 12.34
N GLY A 185 -0.84 -5.48 12.53
CA GLY A 185 0.59 -5.64 12.43
C GLY A 185 0.97 -7.11 12.39
N SER A 186 2.01 -7.47 11.63
CA SER A 186 2.52 -8.85 11.60
C SER A 186 4.02 -8.87 11.33
N LYS A 187 4.78 -9.34 12.31
CA LYS A 187 6.23 -9.57 12.19
C LYS A 187 6.54 -10.64 11.13
N GLU A 188 5.71 -11.68 11.04
CA GLU A 188 5.88 -12.78 10.08
C GLU A 188 5.73 -12.31 8.64
N LEU A 189 4.77 -11.41 8.39
CA LEU A 189 4.50 -10.87 7.05
C LEU A 189 5.28 -9.58 6.73
N ASN A 190 6.32 -9.27 7.52
CA ASN A 190 7.11 -8.04 7.44
C ASN A 190 6.27 -6.74 7.40
N PHE A 191 5.11 -6.73 8.07
CA PHE A 191 4.19 -5.59 8.12
C PHE A 191 4.25 -4.93 9.49
N GLN A 192 4.77 -3.70 9.53
CA GLN A 192 4.92 -2.93 10.77
C GLN A 192 3.56 -2.52 11.34
N THR A 193 3.42 -2.60 12.66
CA THR A 193 2.15 -2.31 13.34
C THR A 193 1.70 -0.87 13.10
N ILE A 194 0.46 -0.72 12.64
CA ILE A 194 -0.19 0.58 12.42
C ILE A 194 -0.25 1.39 13.72
N SER A 195 -0.09 2.72 13.58
CA SER A 195 -0.35 3.69 14.64
C SER A 195 -1.22 4.83 14.10
N SER A 196 -2.03 5.46 14.98
CA SER A 196 -2.94 6.54 14.58
C SER A 196 -2.27 7.87 14.18
N PRO A 197 -1.11 8.28 14.74
CA PRO A 197 -0.44 9.53 14.34
C PRO A 197 -0.01 9.49 12.86
N LEU A 198 -0.59 10.39 12.07
CA LEU A 198 -0.37 10.46 10.63
C LEU A 198 1.10 10.75 10.29
N ALA A 199 1.54 10.21 9.15
CA ALA A 199 2.86 10.39 8.54
C ALA A 199 4.08 9.92 9.35
N THR A 200 3.95 9.63 10.64
CA THR A 200 5.06 9.15 11.49
C THR A 200 5.77 7.91 10.96
N GLN A 201 5.06 7.06 10.22
CA GLN A 201 5.62 5.87 9.57
C GLN A 201 6.54 6.20 8.39
N ILE A 202 6.41 7.37 7.77
CA ILE A 202 7.12 7.74 6.53
C ILE A 202 8.64 7.94 6.78
N PRO A 203 9.10 8.71 7.79
CA PRO A 203 10.53 8.79 8.11
C PRO A 203 11.06 7.49 8.74
N GLN A 204 10.21 6.72 9.45
CA GLN A 204 10.57 5.39 9.96
C GLN A 204 10.87 4.43 8.80
N ALA A 205 10.06 4.44 7.74
CA ALA A 205 10.29 3.67 6.53
C ALA A 205 11.58 4.06 5.80
N ALA A 206 11.88 5.37 5.70
CA ALA A 206 13.14 5.85 5.14
C ALA A 206 14.37 5.36 5.95
N GLY A 207 14.27 5.34 7.29
CA GLY A 207 15.30 4.80 8.18
C GLY A 207 15.45 3.27 8.07
N ALA A 208 14.35 2.53 8.01
CA ALA A 208 14.36 1.09 7.79
C ALA A 208 14.99 0.71 6.44
N ALA A 209 14.70 1.47 5.39
CA ALA A 209 15.29 1.29 4.06
C ALA A 209 16.80 1.56 4.08
N TYR A 210 17.22 2.61 4.78
CA TYR A 210 18.64 2.89 4.99
C TYR A 210 19.35 1.73 5.70
N ALA A 211 18.72 1.13 6.72
CA ALA A 211 19.25 -0.05 7.41
C ALA A 211 19.34 -1.30 6.50
N LEU A 212 18.36 -1.55 5.63
CA LEU A 212 18.42 -2.63 4.63
C LEU A 212 19.62 -2.46 3.69
N LYS A 213 19.81 -1.24 3.17
CA LYS A 213 20.96 -0.86 2.34
C LYS A 213 22.29 -1.04 3.06
N MET A 214 22.42 -0.54 4.29
CA MET A 214 23.63 -0.74 5.10
C MET A 214 23.93 -2.22 5.37
N SER A 215 22.89 -3.04 5.46
CA SER A 215 22.99 -4.49 5.63
C SER A 215 23.29 -5.26 4.32
N GLY A 216 23.40 -4.56 3.18
CA GLY A 216 23.61 -5.18 1.86
C GLY A 216 22.42 -6.02 1.36
N LYS A 217 21.24 -5.91 1.99
CA LYS A 217 20.06 -6.68 1.60
C LYS A 217 19.44 -6.14 0.31
N LYS A 218 19.02 -7.04 -0.58
CA LYS A 218 18.31 -6.74 -1.83
C LYS A 218 16.79 -6.68 -1.65
N ASN A 219 16.37 -6.03 -0.56
CA ASN A 219 14.98 -5.78 -0.21
C ASN A 219 14.72 -4.28 -0.22
N CYS A 220 13.46 -3.89 -0.43
CA CYS A 220 13.01 -2.52 -0.29
C CYS A 220 12.05 -2.35 0.89
N VAL A 221 11.74 -1.09 1.22
CA VAL A 221 10.61 -0.75 2.09
C VAL A 221 9.50 -0.15 1.22
N MET A 222 8.27 -0.58 1.44
CA MET A 222 7.07 0.06 0.92
C MET A 222 6.41 0.86 2.05
N CYS A 223 6.06 2.12 1.78
CA CYS A 223 5.45 3.02 2.74
C CYS A 223 4.18 3.65 2.19
N TYR A 224 3.02 3.22 2.69
CA TYR A 224 1.72 3.76 2.29
C TYR A 224 1.28 4.95 3.13
N PHE A 225 0.64 5.93 2.50
CA PHE A 225 0.01 7.09 3.14
C PHE A 225 -1.04 7.73 2.21
N GLY A 226 -1.99 8.48 2.77
CA GLY A 226 -2.96 9.26 2.01
C GLY A 226 -2.46 10.67 1.65
N GLU A 227 -3.11 11.35 0.70
CA GLU A 227 -2.70 12.69 0.26
C GLU A 227 -2.75 13.74 1.38
N GLY A 228 -3.68 13.59 2.33
CA GLY A 228 -3.71 14.43 3.53
C GLY A 228 -2.55 14.22 4.50
N ALA A 229 -2.06 12.98 4.65
CA ALA A 229 -0.89 12.71 5.47
C ALA A 229 0.40 13.27 4.83
N ALA A 230 0.42 13.45 3.50
CA ALA A 230 1.52 14.11 2.81
C ALA A 230 1.62 15.64 3.09
N SER A 231 0.67 16.24 3.81
CA SER A 231 0.76 17.62 4.33
C SER A 231 1.47 17.72 5.68
N GLU A 232 1.71 16.60 6.37
CA GLU A 232 2.46 16.58 7.64
C GLU A 232 3.97 16.80 7.41
N GLY A 233 4.66 17.38 8.40
CA GLY A 233 6.10 17.65 8.32
C GLY A 233 6.97 16.40 8.11
N ASP A 234 6.52 15.25 8.60
CA ASP A 234 7.22 13.97 8.49
C ASP A 234 7.34 13.47 7.04
N PHE A 235 6.40 13.82 6.15
CA PHE A 235 6.51 13.55 4.72
C PHE A 235 7.69 14.30 4.09
N HIS A 236 7.86 15.59 4.41
CA HIS A 236 8.99 16.40 3.94
C HIS A 236 10.34 15.85 4.44
N ALA A 237 10.41 15.52 5.74
CA ALA A 237 11.62 14.95 6.35
C ALA A 237 12.02 13.63 5.67
N ALA A 238 11.06 12.72 5.47
CA ALA A 238 11.30 11.40 4.90
C ALA A 238 11.79 11.43 3.45
N LEU A 239 11.14 12.22 2.58
CA LEU A 239 11.53 12.30 1.16
C LEU A 239 12.95 12.87 1.00
N ASN A 240 13.29 13.92 1.76
CA ASN A 240 14.62 14.51 1.72
C ASN A 240 15.71 13.53 2.24
N ILE A 241 15.46 12.84 3.35
CA ILE A 241 16.39 11.83 3.89
C ILE A 241 16.54 10.67 2.89
N ALA A 242 15.45 10.17 2.32
CA ALA A 242 15.48 9.06 1.38
C ALA A 242 16.25 9.40 0.09
N ALA A 243 16.11 10.62 -0.43
CA ALA A 243 16.85 11.09 -1.59
C ALA A 243 18.35 11.28 -1.30
N THR A 244 18.68 12.06 -0.27
CA THR A 244 20.07 12.38 0.10
C THR A 244 20.86 11.13 0.53
N MET A 245 20.24 10.23 1.29
CA MET A 245 20.86 8.99 1.74
C MET A 245 20.73 7.84 0.73
N LYS A 246 20.03 8.05 -0.39
CA LYS A 246 19.73 7.05 -1.44
C LYS A 246 19.17 5.77 -0.82
N CYS A 247 17.95 5.84 -0.28
CA CYS A 247 17.29 4.73 0.40
C CYS A 247 16.48 3.87 -0.60
N PRO A 248 16.50 2.52 -0.47
CA PRO A 248 15.65 1.60 -1.23
C PRO A 248 14.20 1.63 -0.70
N VAL A 249 13.48 2.73 -0.90
CA VAL A 249 12.12 2.95 -0.40
C VAL A 249 11.15 3.37 -1.50
N ILE A 250 9.96 2.78 -1.50
CA ILE A 250 8.83 3.16 -2.34
C ILE A 250 7.82 3.88 -1.43
N PHE A 251 7.60 5.16 -1.70
CA PHE A 251 6.54 5.96 -1.11
C PHE A 251 5.28 5.82 -1.95
N PHE A 252 4.21 5.24 -1.39
CA PHE A 252 2.97 4.98 -2.10
C PHE A 252 1.84 5.87 -1.54
N CYS A 253 1.61 6.98 -2.22
CA CYS A 253 0.54 7.90 -1.90
C CYS A 253 -0.78 7.40 -2.51
N ARG A 254 -1.75 7.02 -1.67
CA ARG A 254 -3.15 6.81 -2.07
C ARG A 254 -3.85 8.17 -2.08
N ASN A 255 -3.98 8.79 -3.25
CA ASN A 255 -4.71 10.05 -3.39
C ASN A 255 -6.18 9.74 -3.72
N ASN A 256 -7.03 9.77 -2.69
CA ASN A 256 -8.45 9.41 -2.80
C ASN A 256 -9.38 10.64 -2.81
N GLY A 257 -8.79 11.84 -2.88
CA GLY A 257 -9.44 13.14 -2.95
C GLY A 257 -9.88 13.75 -1.61
N PHE A 258 -9.83 13.03 -0.48
CA PHE A 258 -10.39 13.50 0.80
C PHE A 258 -9.67 13.01 2.07
N ALA A 259 -9.18 13.99 2.84
CA ALA A 259 -8.69 13.79 4.21
C ALA A 259 -9.82 14.07 5.22
N ILE A 260 -10.47 13.01 5.71
CA ILE A 260 -11.76 13.08 6.44
C ILE A 260 -12.78 13.85 5.58
N SER A 261 -13.07 15.11 5.93
CA SER A 261 -13.96 16.04 5.23
C SER A 261 -13.25 17.03 4.30
N THR A 262 -11.94 17.23 4.46
CA THR A 262 -11.17 18.21 3.69
C THR A 262 -10.90 17.67 2.28
N PRO A 263 -11.40 18.31 1.22
CA PRO A 263 -11.10 17.93 -0.16
C PRO A 263 -9.65 18.26 -0.53
N ALA A 264 -9.09 17.52 -1.49
CA ALA A 264 -7.72 17.73 -1.97
C ALA A 264 -7.42 19.19 -2.43
N LEU A 265 -8.43 19.90 -2.94
CA LEU A 265 -8.32 21.31 -3.35
C LEU A 265 -8.12 22.28 -2.17
N GLU A 266 -8.47 21.89 -0.95
CA GLU A 266 -8.14 22.62 0.29
C GLU A 266 -6.86 22.09 0.93
N GLN A 267 -6.50 20.83 0.67
CA GLN A 267 -5.29 20.19 1.17
C GLN A 267 -4.01 20.75 0.53
N TYR A 268 -4.03 21.08 -0.77
CA TYR A 268 -2.88 21.66 -1.47
C TYR A 268 -3.28 22.42 -2.74
N LYS A 269 -2.32 23.19 -3.30
CA LYS A 269 -2.49 23.95 -4.56
C LYS A 269 -1.54 23.52 -5.69
N GLY A 270 -0.61 22.60 -5.43
CA GLY A 270 0.24 22.00 -6.45
C GLY A 270 -0.46 20.87 -7.22
N ASP A 271 0.21 20.32 -8.23
CA ASP A 271 -0.27 19.15 -8.97
C ASP A 271 -0.10 17.87 -8.14
N GLY A 272 -1.02 17.64 -7.20
CA GLY A 272 -1.05 16.46 -6.35
C GLY A 272 0.17 16.31 -5.43
N ILE A 273 0.48 15.06 -5.13
CA ILE A 273 1.65 14.65 -4.34
C ILE A 273 2.81 14.27 -5.28
N ALA A 274 2.55 13.74 -6.48
CA ALA A 274 3.58 13.37 -7.44
C ALA A 274 4.50 14.55 -7.81
N SER A 275 3.96 15.75 -8.05
CA SER A 275 4.79 16.93 -8.37
C SER A 275 5.81 17.29 -7.28
N ARG A 276 5.58 16.87 -6.02
CA ARG A 276 6.48 17.14 -4.90
C ARG A 276 7.75 16.29 -4.96
N GLY A 277 7.67 15.03 -5.39
CA GLY A 277 8.80 14.10 -5.43
C GLY A 277 9.96 14.59 -6.31
N ILE A 278 9.62 15.20 -7.45
CA ILE A 278 10.58 15.85 -8.37
C ILE A 278 11.45 16.87 -7.64
N GLY A 279 10.87 17.67 -6.74
CA GLY A 279 11.59 18.70 -5.97
C GLY A 279 12.65 18.17 -4.99
N TYR A 280 12.54 16.90 -4.57
CA TYR A 280 13.54 16.21 -3.75
C TYR A 280 14.53 15.38 -4.58
N GLY A 281 14.36 15.28 -5.89
CA GLY A 281 15.11 14.36 -6.75
C GLY A 281 14.70 12.88 -6.56
N VAL A 282 13.44 12.65 -6.16
CA VAL A 282 12.84 11.30 -6.04
C VAL A 282 12.19 10.93 -7.37
N ASP A 283 12.47 9.72 -7.88
CA ASP A 283 11.83 9.21 -9.09
C ASP A 283 10.32 9.12 -8.87
N THR A 284 9.51 9.68 -9.77
CA THR A 284 8.08 9.87 -9.48
C THR A 284 7.18 9.48 -10.65
N ILE A 285 6.07 8.81 -10.33
CA ILE A 285 5.01 8.44 -11.26
C ILE A 285 3.62 8.64 -10.64
N ARG A 286 2.65 9.07 -11.44
CA ARG A 286 1.22 9.03 -11.11
C ARG A 286 0.57 7.86 -11.83
N VAL A 287 -0.28 7.09 -11.14
CA VAL A 287 -0.96 5.91 -11.68
C VAL A 287 -2.47 5.99 -11.44
N ASP A 288 -3.23 5.35 -12.31
CA ASP A 288 -4.65 5.05 -12.07
C ASP A 288 -4.72 4.03 -10.94
N GLY A 289 -5.11 4.47 -9.74
CA GLY A 289 -5.20 3.65 -8.53
C GLY A 289 -6.34 2.65 -8.56
N ASN A 290 -7.26 2.76 -9.52
CA ASN A 290 -8.27 1.74 -9.79
C ASN A 290 -7.77 0.71 -10.82
N ASP A 291 -6.61 0.93 -11.44
CA ASP A 291 -5.91 -0.01 -12.30
C ASP A 291 -4.96 -0.89 -11.51
N VAL A 292 -5.40 -2.09 -11.14
CA VAL A 292 -4.54 -3.07 -10.47
C VAL A 292 -3.28 -3.41 -11.27
N TRP A 293 -3.32 -3.33 -12.61
CA TRP A 293 -2.18 -3.61 -13.47
C TRP A 293 -1.26 -2.42 -13.65
N ALA A 294 -1.76 -1.18 -13.66
CA ALA A 294 -0.90 0.00 -13.62
C ALA A 294 -0.20 0.12 -12.27
N VAL A 295 -0.92 -0.11 -11.17
CA VAL A 295 -0.37 -0.18 -9.81
C VAL A 295 0.70 -1.27 -9.70
N PHE A 296 0.42 -2.49 -10.18
CA PHE A 296 1.38 -3.60 -10.20
C PHE A 296 2.63 -3.29 -11.03
N ASN A 297 2.47 -2.82 -12.28
CA ASN A 297 3.60 -2.49 -13.16
C ASN A 297 4.49 -1.38 -12.58
N ALA A 298 3.87 -0.29 -12.08
CA ALA A 298 4.60 0.81 -11.47
C ALA A 298 5.32 0.37 -10.20
N THR A 299 4.67 -0.41 -9.33
CA THR A 299 5.29 -0.92 -8.10
C THR A 299 6.44 -1.87 -8.40
N ARG A 300 6.28 -2.79 -9.35
CA ARG A 300 7.34 -3.73 -9.76
C ARG A 300 8.57 -3.00 -10.31
N THR A 301 8.35 -1.94 -11.09
CA THR A 301 9.43 -1.09 -11.63
C THR A 301 10.09 -0.27 -10.51
N ALA A 302 9.29 0.32 -9.62
CA ALA A 302 9.77 1.08 -8.47
C ALA A 302 10.60 0.22 -7.52
N ARG A 303 10.17 -1.02 -7.29
CA ARG A 303 10.92 -2.03 -6.55
C ARG A 303 12.29 -2.26 -7.16
N GLN A 304 12.36 -2.49 -8.46
CA GLN A 304 13.63 -2.71 -9.14
C GLN A 304 14.58 -1.51 -8.98
N LEU A 305 14.09 -0.28 -9.18
CA LEU A 305 14.89 0.94 -8.95
C LEU A 305 15.38 1.06 -7.49
N ALA A 306 14.52 0.70 -6.53
CA ALA A 306 14.87 0.69 -5.12
C ALA A 306 15.96 -0.36 -4.81
N THR A 307 15.78 -1.63 -5.20
CA THR A 307 16.69 -2.72 -4.84
C THR A 307 17.99 -2.72 -5.64
N ASP A 308 17.94 -2.35 -6.92
CA ASP A 308 19.11 -2.40 -7.81
C ASP A 308 19.97 -1.14 -7.73
N GLU A 309 19.34 0.02 -7.73
CA GLU A 309 20.02 1.32 -7.82
C GLU A 309 20.03 2.11 -6.49
N ASN A 310 19.33 1.63 -5.45
CA ASN A 310 19.09 2.36 -4.19
C ASN A 310 18.39 3.72 -4.41
N ARG A 311 17.49 3.79 -5.40
CA ARG A 311 16.74 5.01 -5.72
C ARG A 311 15.40 5.00 -5.02
N PRO A 312 15.05 6.03 -4.22
CA PRO A 312 13.70 6.15 -3.69
C PRO A 312 12.73 6.49 -4.83
N VAL A 313 11.50 5.98 -4.71
CA VAL A 313 10.44 6.20 -5.71
C VAL A 313 9.17 6.68 -5.05
N LEU A 314 8.48 7.65 -5.65
CA LEU A 314 7.15 8.12 -5.26
C LEU A 314 6.12 7.66 -6.29
N ILE A 315 5.12 6.89 -5.85
CA ILE A 315 3.95 6.51 -6.63
C ILE A 315 2.75 7.28 -6.07
N GLU A 316 2.07 8.08 -6.89
CA GLU A 316 0.76 8.65 -6.55
C GLU A 316 -0.33 7.85 -7.26
N ALA A 317 -1.05 7.01 -6.51
CA ALA A 317 -2.20 6.26 -7.00
C ALA A 317 -3.48 7.09 -6.86
N MET A 318 -4.02 7.54 -7.99
CA MET A 318 -5.26 8.33 -8.05
C MET A 318 -6.47 7.39 -7.95
N THR A 319 -7.27 7.53 -6.90
CA THR A 319 -8.44 6.69 -6.65
C THR A 319 -9.57 7.55 -6.05
N TYR A 320 -10.63 6.93 -5.52
CA TYR A 320 -11.72 7.63 -4.88
C TYR A 320 -12.24 6.87 -3.66
N ARG A 321 -12.37 7.57 -2.52
CA ARG A 321 -12.84 6.99 -1.26
C ARG A 321 -14.36 6.76 -1.29
N ILE A 322 -14.81 5.61 -1.77
CA ILE A 322 -16.25 5.29 -1.89
C ILE A 322 -16.93 5.28 -0.52
N GLY A 323 -16.26 4.71 0.49
CA GLY A 323 -16.73 4.67 1.87
C GLY A 323 -16.69 6.03 2.57
N HIS A 324 -17.36 6.09 3.73
CA HIS A 324 -17.06 7.10 4.75
C HIS A 324 -15.58 7.01 5.18
N HIS A 325 -15.07 8.05 5.84
CA HIS A 325 -13.71 8.02 6.37
C HIS A 325 -13.53 6.86 7.35
N SER A 326 -14.45 6.73 8.30
CA SER A 326 -14.51 5.64 9.28
C SER A 326 -15.96 5.46 9.75
N THR A 327 -16.19 4.53 10.68
CA THR A 327 -17.48 4.41 11.38
C THR A 327 -17.86 5.63 12.24
N SER A 328 -16.95 6.58 12.45
CA SER A 328 -17.18 7.82 13.18
C SER A 328 -17.51 9.02 12.27
N ASP A 329 -17.65 8.79 10.96
CA ASP A 329 -17.86 9.81 9.93
C ASP A 329 -19.17 9.57 9.16
N ASP A 330 -19.91 10.65 8.87
CA ASP A 330 -20.97 10.65 7.85
C ASP A 330 -20.56 11.58 6.71
N SER A 331 -20.00 10.97 5.67
CA SER A 331 -19.52 11.72 4.51
C SER A 331 -20.62 12.34 3.64
N SER A 332 -21.92 12.10 3.93
CA SER A 332 -23.00 12.78 3.23
C SER A 332 -23.19 14.23 3.66
N ALA A 333 -22.54 14.65 4.76
CA ALA A 333 -22.49 16.04 5.21
C ALA A 333 -21.58 16.94 4.35
N TYR A 334 -20.63 16.38 3.59
CA TYR A 334 -19.64 17.15 2.82
C TYR A 334 -19.31 16.60 1.42
N ARG A 335 -19.97 15.51 0.96
CA ARG A 335 -19.84 14.98 -0.41
C ARG A 335 -21.19 14.68 -1.04
N SER A 336 -21.28 14.85 -2.35
CA SER A 336 -22.49 14.52 -3.10
C SER A 336 -22.71 13.01 -3.18
N LYS A 337 -23.93 12.54 -2.85
CA LYS A 337 -24.29 11.12 -3.02
C LYS A 337 -24.19 10.67 -4.48
N THR A 338 -24.47 11.57 -5.44
CA THR A 338 -24.36 11.31 -6.88
C THR A 338 -22.91 11.12 -7.32
N GLU A 339 -21.98 11.89 -6.75
CA GLU A 339 -20.55 11.77 -7.03
C GLU A 339 -20.00 10.40 -6.57
N VAL A 340 -20.33 10.01 -5.34
CA VAL A 340 -19.92 8.71 -4.77
C VAL A 340 -20.51 7.53 -5.59
N GLU A 341 -21.79 7.60 -5.95
CA GLU A 341 -22.44 6.53 -6.74
C GLU A 341 -21.89 6.47 -8.18
N ASN A 342 -21.52 7.60 -8.77
CA ASN A 342 -20.85 7.64 -10.07
C ASN A 342 -19.50 6.90 -10.02
N TRP A 343 -18.64 7.19 -9.04
CA TRP A 343 -17.38 6.45 -8.87
C TRP A 343 -17.63 4.96 -8.63
N LYS A 344 -18.59 4.62 -7.76
CA LYS A 344 -18.94 3.23 -7.42
C LYS A 344 -19.39 2.40 -8.62
N ARG A 345 -20.07 3.02 -9.60
CA ARG A 345 -20.58 2.34 -10.81
C ARG A 345 -19.63 2.41 -12.00
N LEU A 346 -19.01 3.56 -12.23
CA LEU A 346 -18.31 3.87 -13.48
C LEU A 346 -16.81 3.60 -13.43
N ASP A 347 -16.20 3.47 -12.25
CA ASP A 347 -14.76 3.23 -12.09
C ASP A 347 -14.47 2.48 -10.78
N ASN A 348 -14.90 1.22 -10.73
CA ASN A 348 -14.68 0.35 -9.59
C ASN A 348 -13.54 -0.65 -9.90
N PRO A 349 -12.49 -0.77 -9.05
CA PRO A 349 -11.34 -1.61 -9.33
C PRO A 349 -11.68 -3.11 -9.43
N ILE A 350 -12.62 -3.60 -8.60
CA ILE A 350 -13.06 -5.00 -8.61
C ILE A 350 -13.78 -5.28 -9.94
N ILE A 351 -14.74 -4.45 -10.34
CA ILE A 351 -15.46 -4.62 -11.61
C ILE A 351 -14.49 -4.59 -12.80
N ARG A 352 -13.47 -3.73 -12.76
CA ARG A 352 -12.51 -3.58 -13.85
C ARG A 352 -11.60 -4.79 -14.03
N LEU A 353 -11.05 -5.33 -12.94
CA LEU A 353 -10.29 -6.58 -12.99
C LEU A 353 -11.19 -7.78 -13.37
N ARG A 354 -12.45 -7.81 -12.89
CA ARG A 354 -13.41 -8.85 -13.28
C ARG A 354 -13.60 -8.91 -14.79
N LYS A 355 -13.89 -7.77 -15.44
CA LYS A 355 -14.06 -7.71 -16.89
C LYS A 355 -12.80 -8.17 -17.63
N TRP A 356 -11.61 -7.80 -17.16
CA TRP A 356 -10.35 -8.28 -17.76
C TRP A 356 -10.19 -9.81 -17.66
N LEU A 357 -10.54 -10.41 -16.51
CA LEU A 357 -10.53 -11.86 -16.33
C LEU A 357 -11.58 -12.58 -17.19
N GLU A 358 -12.78 -12.01 -17.32
CA GLU A 358 -13.85 -12.53 -18.20
C GLU A 358 -13.42 -12.44 -19.68
N ASN A 359 -12.80 -11.34 -20.10
CA ASN A 359 -12.21 -11.17 -21.45
C ASN A 359 -11.09 -12.21 -21.75
N LYS A 360 -10.43 -12.74 -20.72
CA LYS A 360 -9.44 -13.84 -20.84
C LYS A 360 -10.06 -15.24 -20.75
N ASN A 361 -11.36 -15.36 -20.45
CA ASN A 361 -12.08 -16.59 -20.09
C ASN A 361 -11.60 -17.26 -18.79
N TRP A 362 -10.93 -16.51 -17.91
CA TRP A 362 -10.41 -16.99 -16.62
C TRP A 362 -11.45 -16.89 -15.50
N TRP A 363 -12.40 -15.96 -15.61
CA TRP A 363 -13.50 -15.80 -14.67
C TRP A 363 -14.86 -15.81 -15.37
N ASN A 364 -15.92 -16.10 -14.62
CA ASN A 364 -17.30 -16.08 -15.07
C ASN A 364 -18.25 -15.88 -13.87
N GLU A 365 -19.55 -15.76 -14.13
CA GLU A 365 -20.56 -15.48 -13.10
C GLU A 365 -20.81 -16.65 -12.13
N GLU A 366 -20.58 -17.90 -12.55
CA GLU A 366 -20.65 -19.08 -11.69
C GLU A 366 -19.52 -19.05 -10.64
N LYS A 367 -18.26 -18.91 -11.08
CA LYS A 367 -17.07 -18.75 -10.23
C LYS A 367 -17.21 -17.56 -9.27
N GLU A 368 -17.79 -16.45 -9.73
CA GLU A 368 -18.08 -15.27 -8.90
C GLU A 368 -19.03 -15.61 -7.75
N ASN A 369 -20.20 -16.19 -8.07
CA ASN A 369 -21.26 -16.45 -7.10
C ASN A 369 -20.82 -17.48 -6.05
N ASP A 370 -20.15 -18.56 -6.49
CA ASP A 370 -19.59 -19.58 -5.60
C ASP A 370 -18.53 -18.98 -4.67
N PHE A 371 -17.57 -18.23 -5.23
CA PHE A 371 -16.50 -17.64 -4.43
C PHE A 371 -17.02 -16.62 -3.41
N ARG A 372 -17.96 -15.75 -3.80
CA ARG A 372 -18.59 -14.79 -2.86
C ARG A 372 -19.38 -15.49 -1.77
N SER A 373 -20.12 -16.55 -2.12
CA SER A 373 -20.89 -17.36 -1.16
C SER A 373 -19.99 -18.01 -0.13
N GLU A 374 -18.91 -18.69 -0.57
CA GLU A 374 -18.00 -19.38 0.34
C GLU A 374 -17.17 -18.41 1.19
N THR A 375 -16.63 -17.35 0.58
CA THR A 375 -15.89 -16.29 1.29
C THR A 375 -16.74 -15.65 2.39
N ARG A 376 -18.01 -15.37 2.11
CA ARG A 376 -18.94 -14.86 3.14
C ARG A 376 -19.15 -15.85 4.28
N LYS A 377 -19.24 -17.15 4.01
CA LYS A 377 -19.34 -18.19 5.06
C LYS A 377 -18.08 -18.23 5.93
N GLU A 378 -16.89 -18.22 5.33
CA GLU A 378 -15.63 -18.27 6.09
C GLU A 378 -15.38 -17.02 6.94
N ILE A 379 -15.70 -15.83 6.43
CA ILE A 379 -15.66 -14.59 7.21
C ILE A 379 -16.63 -14.66 8.39
N LEU A 380 -17.87 -15.13 8.18
CA LEU A 380 -18.86 -15.29 9.27
C LEU A 380 -18.48 -16.38 10.29
N LYS A 381 -17.84 -17.47 9.86
CA LYS A 381 -17.28 -18.50 10.76
C LYS A 381 -16.19 -17.89 11.65
N SER A 382 -15.24 -17.17 11.05
CA SER A 382 -14.12 -16.50 11.76
C SER A 382 -14.63 -15.44 12.74
N PHE A 383 -15.56 -14.60 12.29
CA PHE A 383 -16.28 -13.62 13.12
C PHE A 383 -16.95 -14.28 14.34
N SER A 384 -17.68 -15.39 14.13
CA SER A 384 -18.38 -16.09 15.21
C SER A 384 -17.45 -16.88 16.15
N ARG A 385 -16.19 -17.13 15.75
CA ARG A 385 -15.13 -17.60 16.66
C ARG A 385 -14.64 -16.43 17.51
N ALA A 386 -14.20 -15.35 16.87
CA ALA A 386 -13.60 -14.19 17.53
C ALA A 386 -14.52 -13.50 18.55
N GLU A 387 -15.83 -13.43 18.27
CA GLU A 387 -16.84 -12.86 19.18
C GLU A 387 -17.02 -13.65 20.49
N LYS A 388 -16.74 -14.96 20.48
CA LYS A 388 -16.89 -15.84 21.65
C LYS A 388 -15.64 -15.91 22.53
N LEU A 389 -14.49 -15.45 22.02
CA LEU A 389 -13.23 -15.45 22.76
C LEU A 389 -13.26 -14.39 23.87
N ARG A 390 -12.55 -14.68 24.96
CA ARG A 390 -12.38 -13.71 26.06
C ARG A 390 -11.46 -12.59 25.61
N LYS A 391 -11.47 -11.47 26.34
CA LYS A 391 -10.43 -10.43 26.26
C LYS A 391 -9.10 -11.00 26.78
N PRO A 392 -7.95 -10.40 26.44
CA PRO A 392 -6.64 -10.76 27.00
C PRO A 392 -6.59 -10.77 28.53
N SER A 393 -5.49 -11.23 29.10
CA SER A 393 -5.25 -11.06 30.54
C SER A 393 -5.12 -9.58 30.90
N LEU A 394 -5.61 -9.20 32.10
CA LEU A 394 -5.36 -7.86 32.66
C LEU A 394 -3.87 -7.58 32.91
N THR A 395 -3.04 -8.62 33.02
CA THR A 395 -1.57 -8.49 33.11
C THR A 395 -0.98 -7.86 31.84
N GLU A 396 -1.59 -8.07 30.66
CA GLU A 396 -1.08 -7.50 29.41
C GLU A 396 -1.19 -5.97 29.35
N LEU A 397 -1.90 -5.31 30.28
CA LEU A 397 -1.86 -3.85 30.44
C LEU A 397 -0.47 -3.33 30.85
N PHE A 398 0.34 -4.15 31.55
CA PHE A 398 1.63 -3.74 32.12
C PHE A 398 2.84 -4.29 31.35
N ASN A 399 2.66 -5.40 30.64
CA ASN A 399 3.71 -6.02 29.84
C ASN A 399 4.10 -5.15 28.64
N ASP A 400 5.34 -5.31 28.15
CA ASP A 400 5.89 -4.72 26.93
C ASP A 400 5.91 -3.16 26.86
N VAL A 401 5.60 -2.46 27.95
CA VAL A 401 5.87 -1.01 28.11
C VAL A 401 7.37 -0.73 28.05
N TYR A 402 8.15 -1.66 28.60
CA TYR A 402 9.59 -1.83 28.45
C TYR A 402 9.86 -3.33 28.25
N ASP A 403 11.04 -3.69 27.75
CA ASP A 403 11.47 -5.10 27.60
C ASP A 403 11.41 -5.87 28.94
N GLN A 404 11.82 -5.21 30.04
CA GLN A 404 11.66 -5.72 31.40
C GLN A 404 10.80 -4.73 32.21
N PRO A 405 9.83 -5.22 33.03
CA PRO A 405 8.96 -4.35 33.81
C PRO A 405 9.75 -3.60 34.89
N THR A 406 9.53 -2.28 34.98
CA THR A 406 10.16 -1.44 36.00
C THR A 406 9.54 -1.69 37.38
N SER A 407 10.24 -1.33 38.46
CA SER A 407 9.72 -1.42 39.84
C SER A 407 8.33 -0.79 39.97
N ASN A 408 8.15 0.39 39.38
CA ASN A 408 6.92 1.16 39.46
C ASN A 408 5.77 0.46 38.70
N LEU A 409 6.04 -0.21 37.57
CA LEU A 409 5.03 -1.01 36.86
C LEU A 409 4.64 -2.25 37.67
N ILE A 410 5.59 -2.90 38.35
CA ILE A 410 5.33 -4.04 39.25
C ILE A 410 4.46 -3.60 40.44
N GLU A 411 4.72 -2.42 41.01
CA GLU A 411 3.90 -1.83 42.07
C GLU A 411 2.50 -1.45 41.58
N GLN A 412 2.37 -0.83 40.40
CA GLN A 412 1.07 -0.50 39.81
C GLN A 412 0.23 -1.75 39.49
N LYS A 413 0.87 -2.86 39.06
CA LYS A 413 0.18 -4.13 38.86
C LYS A 413 -0.39 -4.68 40.17
N LYS A 414 0.42 -4.67 41.25
CA LYS A 414 -0.01 -5.06 42.60
C LYS A 414 -1.13 -4.16 43.13
N GLU A 415 -1.08 -2.87 42.84
CA GLU A 415 -2.12 -1.92 43.23
C GLU A 415 -3.44 -2.20 42.50
N LEU A 416 -3.40 -2.50 41.18
CA LEU A 416 -4.61 -2.90 40.45
C LEU A 416 -5.23 -4.18 41.06
N LYS A 417 -4.41 -5.17 41.41
CA LYS A 417 -4.86 -6.38 42.11
C LYS A 417 -5.60 -6.02 43.41
N ARG A 418 -4.98 -5.20 44.26
CA ARG A 418 -5.55 -4.73 45.53
C ARG A 418 -6.87 -3.97 45.34
N LEU A 419 -6.98 -3.16 44.29
CA LEU A 419 -8.22 -2.44 43.95
C LEU A 419 -9.33 -3.38 43.49
N ILE A 420 -9.01 -4.40 42.69
CA ILE A 420 -9.97 -5.42 42.26
C ILE A 420 -10.44 -6.29 43.45
N GLU A 421 -9.53 -6.69 44.33
CA GLU A 421 -9.87 -7.43 45.56
C GLU A 421 -10.76 -6.61 46.51
N LYS A 422 -10.57 -5.29 46.56
CA LYS A 422 -11.34 -4.37 47.39
C LYS A 422 -12.71 -3.98 46.80
N TYR A 423 -12.84 -4.00 45.48
CA TYR A 423 -14.00 -3.48 44.74
C TYR A 423 -14.46 -4.42 43.60
N PRO A 424 -14.62 -5.73 43.84
CA PRO A 424 -14.79 -6.73 42.77
C PRO A 424 -16.03 -6.49 41.91
N GLU A 425 -17.10 -5.91 42.47
CA GLU A 425 -18.34 -5.59 41.78
C GLU A 425 -18.19 -4.56 40.64
N ASN A 426 -17.14 -3.74 40.67
CA ASN A 426 -16.86 -2.72 39.66
C ASN A 426 -16.13 -3.27 38.43
N TYR A 427 -15.67 -4.53 38.45
CA TYR A 427 -14.88 -5.13 37.37
C TYR A 427 -15.57 -6.35 36.74
N LYS A 428 -15.71 -6.35 35.41
CA LYS A 428 -16.37 -7.45 34.66
C LYS A 428 -15.37 -8.57 34.33
N LEU A 429 -14.71 -9.11 35.35
CA LEU A 429 -13.55 -10.02 35.22
C LEU A 429 -13.81 -11.27 34.37
N ILE A 430 -15.03 -11.83 34.41
CA ILE A 430 -15.46 -12.99 33.61
C ILE A 430 -15.26 -12.82 32.09
N LYS A 431 -15.14 -11.57 31.60
CA LYS A 431 -14.86 -11.26 30.20
C LYS A 431 -13.39 -11.42 29.80
N PHE A 432 -12.47 -11.55 30.75
CA PHE A 432 -11.02 -11.54 30.53
C PHE A 432 -10.44 -12.96 30.73
N LYS A 433 -9.36 -13.26 30.00
CA LYS A 433 -8.56 -14.47 30.21
C LYS A 433 -8.05 -14.47 31.67
N ASN A 434 -8.02 -15.65 32.27
CA ASN A 434 -7.64 -15.87 33.68
C ASN A 434 -8.50 -15.14 34.74
N GLU A 435 -9.50 -14.35 34.34
CA GLU A 435 -10.46 -13.66 35.24
C GLU A 435 -9.78 -12.75 36.29
N GLY A 436 -8.59 -12.24 35.97
CA GLY A 436 -7.78 -11.40 36.87
C GLY A 436 -6.96 -12.16 37.92
N ASN A 437 -7.04 -13.50 37.98
CA ASN A 437 -6.31 -14.33 38.94
C ASN A 437 -4.78 -14.34 38.74
N ASP A 438 -4.31 -13.82 37.60
CA ASP A 438 -2.90 -13.73 37.21
C ASP A 438 -2.26 -12.35 37.44
N LEU A 439 -2.99 -11.43 38.10
CA LEU A 439 -2.47 -10.13 38.53
C LEU A 439 -1.46 -10.25 39.69
#